data_AF-A0A925V054-F1
#
_entry.id   AF-A0A925V054-F1
#
_cell.length_a   1.000
_cell.length_b   1.000
_cell.length_c   1.000
_cell.angle_alpha   90.00
_cell.angle_beta   90.00
_cell.angle_gamma   90.00
#
_symmetry.space_group_name_H-M   'P 1'
#
loop_
_entity.id
_entity.type
_entity.pdbx_description
1 polymer ?
#
loop_
_entity_poly.entity_id
_entity_poly.type
_entity_poly.pdbx_seq_one_letter_code
_entity_poly.pdbx_strand_id
1 'polypeptide(L)' 'MNHKTEGPPCRRMEASLQQAAEGKITGIKKLYVLAHAAQCYRCGTFLERMRATLAALKSQRLDVPSDALDRLREKYGGRE' A
#
# COMPACT_ATOMS: atom_id res chain seq x y z
N MET A 1 -20.90 25.55 2.39
CA MET A 1 -20.45 24.43 1.54
C MET A 1 -20.11 23.27 2.47
N ASN A 2 -20.81 22.14 2.37
CA ASN A 2 -20.75 21.06 3.37
C ASN A 2 -19.47 20.22 3.24
N HIS A 3 -18.63 20.24 4.28
CA HIS A 3 -17.41 19.46 4.47
C HIS A 3 -17.69 17.95 4.68
N LYS A 4 -18.22 17.26 3.66
CA LYS A 4 -18.27 15.78 3.65
C LYS A 4 -17.11 15.18 2.86
N THR A 5 -15.93 15.80 2.98
CA THR A 5 -14.68 15.34 2.36
C THR A 5 -13.95 14.31 3.23
N GLU A 6 -14.30 14.22 4.51
CA GLU A 6 -13.66 13.30 5.45
C GLU A 6 -14.55 12.08 5.73
N GLY A 7 -13.96 10.90 5.70
CA GLY A 7 -14.64 9.64 5.98
C GLY A 7 -13.99 8.44 5.31
N PRO A 8 -14.39 7.21 5.70
CA PRO A 8 -13.85 5.99 5.14
C PRO A 8 -14.18 5.88 3.63
N PRO A 9 -13.38 5.13 2.86
CA PRO A 9 -13.71 4.80 1.48
C PRO A 9 -15.04 4.03 1.41
N CYS A 10 -15.60 3.92 0.21
CA CYS A 10 -16.78 3.08 0.00
C CYS A 10 -16.50 1.64 0.49
N ARG A 11 -17.42 1.08 1.30
CA ARG A 11 -17.24 -0.23 1.97
C ARG A 11 -16.83 -1.38 1.03
N ARG A 12 -17.34 -1.39 -0.20
CA ARG A 12 -17.01 -2.42 -1.22
C ARG A 12 -15.73 -2.15 -2.00
N MET A 13 -15.17 -0.95 -1.87
CA MET A 13 -14.00 -0.50 -2.63
C MET A 13 -12.70 -0.63 -1.84
N GLU A 14 -12.74 -0.64 -0.51
CA GLU A 14 -11.56 -0.60 0.37
C GLU A 14 -10.48 -1.63 -0.02
N ALA A 15 -10.85 -2.92 -0.08
CA ALA A 15 -9.91 -3.99 -0.46
C ALA A 15 -9.34 -3.81 -1.87
N SER A 16 -10.15 -3.32 -2.82
CA SER A 16 -9.68 -3.09 -4.19
C SER A 16 -8.78 -1.85 -4.30
N LEU A 17 -9.02 -0.82 -3.48
CA LEU A 17 -8.16 0.37 -3.38
C LEU A 17 -6.82 0.03 -2.72
N GLN A 18 -6.81 -0.82 -1.70
CA GLN A 18 -5.56 -1.34 -1.11
C GLN A 18 -4.73 -2.11 -2.15
N GLN A 19 -5.35 -3.08 -2.84
CA GLN A 19 -4.69 -3.81 -3.92
C GLN A 19 -4.19 -2.89 -5.04
N ALA A 20 -4.93 -1.81 -5.34
CA ALA A 20 -4.50 -0.80 -6.31
C ALA A 20 -3.30 0.02 -5.84
N ALA A 21 -3.24 0.38 -4.55
CA ALA A 21 -2.10 1.09 -3.96
C ALA A 21 -0.83 0.22 -3.94
N GLU A 22 -0.98 -1.07 -3.65
CA GLU A 22 0.10 -2.05 -3.64
C GLU A 22 0.58 -2.47 -5.05
N GLY A 23 -0.15 -2.07 -6.10
CA GLY A 23 0.15 -2.48 -7.48
C GLY A 23 -0.23 -3.92 -7.82
N LYS A 24 -1.04 -4.58 -6.97
CA LYS A 24 -1.46 -5.99 -7.13
C LYS A 24 -2.66 -6.18 -8.06
N ILE A 25 -3.38 -5.10 -8.38
CA ILE A 25 -4.55 -5.16 -9.26
C ILE A 25 -4.17 -4.96 -10.73
N THR A 26 -4.73 -5.77 -11.62
CA THR A 26 -4.41 -5.76 -13.06
C THR A 26 -5.67 -5.77 -13.93
N GLY A 27 -5.48 -5.60 -15.25
CA GLY A 27 -6.54 -5.67 -16.25
C GLY A 27 -7.66 -4.65 -16.06
N ILE A 28 -8.87 -5.00 -16.52
CA ILE A 28 -10.07 -4.14 -16.50
C ILE A 28 -10.44 -3.72 -15.08
N LYS A 29 -10.22 -4.59 -14.09
CA LYS A 29 -10.51 -4.31 -12.68
C LYS A 29 -9.70 -3.11 -12.17
N LYS A 30 -8.43 -2.97 -12.59
CA LYS A 30 -7.61 -1.80 -12.28
C LYS A 30 -8.26 -0.51 -12.80
N LEU A 31 -8.68 -0.52 -14.07
CA LEU A 31 -9.32 0.64 -14.70
C LEU A 31 -10.60 1.04 -13.96
N TYR A 32 -11.45 0.07 -13.62
CA TYR A 32 -12.68 0.30 -12.86
C TYR A 32 -12.40 0.96 -11.49
N VAL A 33 -11.42 0.45 -10.74
CA VAL A 33 -11.08 0.97 -9.41
C VAL A 33 -10.52 2.39 -9.50
N LEU A 34 -9.65 2.66 -10.47
CA LEU A 34 -9.09 3.99 -10.68
C LEU A 34 -10.16 4.99 -11.14
N ALA A 35 -11.06 4.58 -12.04
CA ALA A 35 -12.18 5.42 -12.49
C ALA A 35 -13.10 5.79 -11.32
N HIS A 36 -13.43 4.84 -10.44
CA HIS A 36 -14.21 5.12 -9.23
C HIS A 36 -13.47 6.07 -8.29
N ALA A 37 -12.16 5.85 -8.06
CA ALA A 37 -11.35 6.71 -7.19
C ALA A 37 -11.26 8.16 -7.72
N ALA A 38 -11.25 8.35 -9.04
CA ALA A 38 -11.27 9.68 -9.66
C ALA A 38 -12.60 10.43 -9.45
N GLN A 39 -13.73 9.72 -9.38
CA GLN A 39 -15.06 10.32 -9.22
C GLN A 39 -15.50 10.43 -7.76
N CYS A 40 -15.04 9.52 -6.89
CA CYS A 40 -15.39 9.48 -5.48
C CYS A 40 -14.26 10.06 -4.63
N TYR A 41 -14.45 11.29 -4.16
CA TYR A 41 -13.47 12.03 -3.34
C TYR A 41 -12.89 11.21 -2.18
N ARG A 42 -13.73 10.48 -1.44
CA ARG A 42 -13.30 9.63 -0.30
C ARG A 42 -12.38 8.49 -0.75
N CYS A 43 -12.73 7.81 -1.85
CA CYS A 43 -11.94 6.72 -2.41
C CYS A 43 -10.62 7.22 -3.02
N GLY A 44 -10.65 8.37 -3.72
CA GLY A 44 -9.46 9.04 -4.24
C GLY A 44 -8.49 9.43 -3.12
N THR A 45 -8.99 10.11 -2.08
CA THR A 45 -8.18 10.52 -0.92
C THR A 45 -7.59 9.32 -0.20
N PHE A 46 -8.37 8.24 -0.01
CA PHE A 46 -7.88 7.01 0.60
C PHE A 46 -6.75 6.38 -0.22
N LEU A 47 -6.91 6.28 -1.55
CA LEU A 47 -5.90 5.72 -2.44
C LEU A 47 -4.59 6.51 -2.40
N GLU A 48 -4.67 7.85 -2.46
CA GLU A 48 -3.50 8.72 -2.42
C GLU A 48 -2.75 8.64 -1.09
N ARG A 49 -3.49 8.65 0.05
CA ARG A 49 -2.88 8.43 1.37
C ARG A 49 -2.17 7.09 1.43
N MET A 50 -2.78 6.03 0.91
CA MET A 50 -2.18 4.70 0.94
C MET A 50 -0.91 4.61 0.10
N ARG A 51 -0.91 5.25 -1.08
CA ARG A 51 0.29 5.37 -1.93
C ARG A 51 1.40 6.14 -1.23
N ALA A 52 1.08 7.25 -0.59
CA ALA A 52 2.05 8.05 0.17
C ALA A 52 2.67 7.25 1.32
N THR A 53 1.86 6.51 2.10
CA THR A 53 2.36 5.64 3.17
C THR A 53 3.28 4.55 2.63
N LEU A 54 2.89 3.87 1.54
CA LEU A 54 3.74 2.85 0.93
C LEU A 54 5.04 3.42 0.37
N ALA A 55 5.01 4.62 -0.21
CA ALA A 55 6.21 5.31 -0.67
C ALA A 55 7.15 5.66 0.50
N ALA A 56 6.59 6.19 1.60
CA ALA A 56 7.36 6.49 2.81
C ALA A 56 8.02 5.24 3.39
N LEU A 57 7.28 4.14 3.51
CA LEU A 57 7.81 2.87 3.99
C LEU A 57 8.92 2.31 3.09
N LYS A 58 8.78 2.44 1.76
CA LYS A 58 9.83 2.03 0.81
C LYS A 58 11.08 2.90 0.91
N SER A 59 10.92 4.19 1.20
CA SER A 59 12.04 5.12 1.36
C SER A 59 12.80 4.94 2.68
N GLN A 60 12.15 4.34 3.68
CA GLN A 60 12.76 4.04 4.97
C GLN A 60 13.69 2.83 4.81
N ARG A 61 14.97 3.10 4.51
CA ARG A 61 16.02 2.08 4.61
C ARG A 61 16.20 1.73 6.08
N LEU A 62 15.60 0.62 6.50
CA LEU A 62 15.88 0.04 7.81
C LEU A 62 17.33 -0.46 7.77
N ASP A 63 18.19 0.18 8.55
CA ASP A 63 19.54 -0.32 8.77
C ASP A 63 19.42 -1.64 9.53
N VAL A 64 19.80 -2.75 8.88
CA VAL A 64 19.73 -4.06 9.51
C VAL A 64 20.96 -4.18 10.40
N PRO A 65 20.80 -4.34 11.73
CA PRO A 65 21.95 -4.46 12.61
C PRO A 65 22.81 -5.64 12.19
N SER A 66 24.13 -5.44 12.14
CA SER A 66 25.10 -6.42 11.68
C SER A 66 25.01 -7.75 12.43
N ASP A 67 24.71 -7.71 13.73
CA ASP A 67 24.48 -8.88 14.59
C ASP A 67 23.26 -9.72 14.14
N ALA A 68 22.20 -9.09 13.60
CA ALA A 68 21.06 -9.82 13.05
C ALA A 68 21.42 -10.57 11.76
N LEU A 69 22.30 -10.01 10.93
CA LEU A 69 22.80 -10.67 9.73
C LEU A 69 23.75 -11.82 10.08
N ASP A 70 24.57 -11.65 11.10
CA ASP A 70 25.50 -12.67 11.59
C ASP A 70 24.76 -13.93 12.07
N ARG A 71 23.76 -13.75 12.95
CA ARG A 71 22.90 -14.85 13.44
C ARG A 71 22.18 -15.59 12.32
N LEU A 72 21.75 -14.87 11.26
CA LEU A 72 21.10 -15.50 10.11
C LEU A 72 22.09 -16.34 9.29
N ARG A 73 23.34 -15.87 9.14
CA ARG A 73 24.40 -16.62 8.46
C ARG A 73 24.80 -17.86 9.24
N GLU A 74 24.93 -17.77 10.56
CA GLU A 74 25.22 -18.95 11.39
C GLU A 74 24.09 -19.99 11.32
N LYS A 75 22.83 -19.55 11.35
CA LYS A 75 21.67 -20.44 11.37
C LYS A 75 21.40 -21.15 10.03
N TYR A 76 21.74 -20.52 8.91
CA TYR A 76 21.37 -21.01 7.57
C TYR A 76 22.56 -21.22 6.62
N GLY A 77 23.77 -20.78 6.97
CA GLY A 77 24.97 -20.90 6.14
C GLY A 77 25.73 -22.22 6.30
N GLY A 78 25.29 -23.14 7.17
CA GLY A 78 25.98 -24.40 7.47
C GLY A 78 25.26 -25.67 7.00
N ARG A 79 24.41 -25.61 5.97
CA ARG A 79 23.73 -26.80 5.43
C ARG A 79 24.24 -27.09 4.02
N GLU A 80 25.45 -27.65 3.96
CA GLU A 80 25.97 -28.42 2.81
C GLU A 80 25.63 -29.90 2.98
#